data_AF-A0A2N1R7F6-F1
#
_entry.id   AF-A0A2N1R7F6-F1
#
_cell.length_a   1.000
_cell.length_b   1.000
_cell.length_c   1.000
_cell.angle_alpha   90.00
_cell.angle_beta   90.00
_cell.angle_gamma   90.00
#
_symmetry.space_group_name_H-M   'P 1'
#
loop_
_entity.id
_entity.type
_entity.pdbx_description
1 polymer ?
#
loop_
_entity_poly.entity_id
_entity_poly.type
_entity_poly.pdbx_seq_one_letter_code
_entity_poly.pdbx_strand_id
1 'polypeptide(L)'
;MGRRLATRSRIRCAASSRTARSGWRGSFSRRWAHIHPYRWPSSVSASPRSWSGTAALRRPRWYGSCSVESFIQILVLLAFMAAGGLLHVVKLSPPPKVTDMLIKVVLWALLFVMGFRLGNERELRSRLGEIGLLGLGTAVASLAGTILAVWVAYALYDALRSRKFPGRGGVDAVVDAAMDADAGRDGGNFPKPRAGLSLGHFKGPGVLLAVVVAGFAAGVAAPGAAFDYGLVTGWVLDALLFMIGLQFAQSGLSLKAAFVRIDTVLVPAATLVGTLAGGLVVAAVFRLSAGKGLALSAGFGWYTLSGVLISDLGDPVLGSAAFLANMARESMAFILIPVLAMTRRPYAAIGCGGATAMDVTLPIVEQCLGPEAVPVSFTSGAILSLLVPVLVPLFYGLG
;
A
#
# COMPACT_ATOMS: atom_id res chain seq x y z
N MET A 1 -78.73 22.44 -5.23
CA MET A 1 -79.32 23.37 -4.23
C MET A 1 -78.29 23.54 -3.12
N GLY A 2 -77.87 24.77 -2.80
CA GLY A 2 -76.84 25.04 -1.76
C GLY A 2 -75.62 25.79 -2.29
N ARG A 3 -75.73 27.12 -2.36
CA ARG A 3 -74.70 28.12 -2.70
C ARG A 3 -74.41 28.94 -1.43
N ARG A 4 -73.26 29.67 -1.46
CA ARG A 4 -72.89 30.89 -0.68
C ARG A 4 -72.26 30.65 0.71
N LEU A 5 -71.26 31.39 1.24
CA LEU A 5 -70.46 32.60 0.92
C LEU A 5 -69.21 32.53 1.84
N ALA A 6 -67.95 32.67 1.38
CA ALA A 6 -67.16 33.90 1.23
C ALA A 6 -67.11 34.86 2.45
N THR A 7 -65.93 34.99 3.09
CA THR A 7 -65.38 36.32 3.45
C THR A 7 -63.85 36.29 3.64
N ARG A 8 -63.18 37.19 2.91
CA ARG A 8 -61.77 37.59 3.08
C ARG A 8 -61.68 38.72 4.11
N SER A 9 -60.61 38.79 4.90
CA SER A 9 -59.87 40.06 5.08
C SER A 9 -58.44 39.81 5.60
N ARG A 10 -57.48 40.45 4.93
CA ARG A 10 -56.08 40.62 5.35
C ARG A 10 -55.98 41.94 6.11
N ILE A 11 -55.25 41.99 7.23
CA ILE A 11 -54.57 43.20 7.70
C ILE A 11 -53.17 42.81 8.25
N ARG A 12 -52.12 43.46 7.71
CA ARG A 12 -50.70 43.52 8.13
C ARG A 12 -50.62 44.46 9.37
N CYS A 13 -49.60 44.61 10.21
CA CYS A 13 -48.17 44.28 10.26
C CYS A 13 -47.73 44.69 11.70
N ALA A 14 -46.86 43.95 12.37
CA ALA A 14 -45.85 44.50 13.29
C ALA A 14 -44.80 43.43 13.62
N ALA A 15 -43.54 43.81 13.48
CA ALA A 15 -42.36 42.97 13.61
C ALA A 15 -41.98 42.73 15.08
N SER A 16 -41.48 41.53 15.41
CA SER A 16 -40.26 41.42 16.21
C SER A 16 -39.56 40.08 15.94
N SER A 17 -38.28 40.20 15.65
CA SER A 17 -37.30 39.14 15.44
C SER A 17 -36.95 38.45 16.77
N ARG A 18 -36.90 37.11 16.80
CA ARG A 18 -35.79 36.34 17.40
C ARG A 18 -35.90 34.85 17.10
N THR A 19 -34.84 34.38 16.47
CA THR A 19 -34.45 33.00 16.17
C THR A 19 -34.28 32.15 17.42
N ALA A 20 -34.92 30.98 17.46
CA ALA A 20 -34.62 29.92 18.43
C ALA A 20 -34.75 28.53 17.77
N ARG A 21 -33.73 28.14 16.99
CA ARG A 21 -33.47 26.73 16.64
C ARG A 21 -31.97 26.49 16.51
N SER A 22 -31.28 26.32 17.64
CA SER A 22 -29.96 25.68 17.67
C SER A 22 -29.60 25.31 19.12
N GLY A 23 -29.94 24.09 19.54
CA GLY A 23 -29.57 23.61 20.87
C GLY A 23 -29.07 22.16 20.93
N TRP A 24 -29.38 21.30 19.95
CA TRP A 24 -29.21 19.86 20.16
C TRP A 24 -28.43 19.09 19.08
N ARG A 25 -27.98 19.72 18.00
CA ARG A 25 -27.12 19.07 16.98
C ARG A 25 -25.63 19.44 17.05
N GLY A 26 -25.23 20.32 17.98
CA GLY A 26 -23.87 20.89 18.02
C GLY A 26 -22.92 20.34 19.09
N SER A 27 -23.40 19.53 20.04
CA SER A 27 -22.59 19.11 21.20
C SER A 27 -21.85 17.78 20.96
N PHE A 28 -22.46 16.83 20.23
CA PHE A 28 -21.85 15.51 20.02
C PHE A 28 -20.80 15.50 18.90
N SER A 29 -20.95 16.35 17.87
CA SER A 29 -20.00 16.44 16.75
C SER A 29 -18.73 17.25 17.08
N ARG A 30 -18.76 18.14 18.07
CA ARG A 30 -17.58 18.97 18.41
C ARG A 30 -16.59 18.26 19.32
N ARG A 31 -17.04 17.31 20.14
CA ARG A 31 -16.18 16.65 21.15
C ARG A 31 -15.27 15.58 20.55
N TRP A 32 -15.60 15.07 19.35
CA TRP A 32 -14.79 14.11 18.58
C TRP A 32 -14.12 14.72 17.34
N ALA A 33 -14.38 15.99 17.02
CA ALA A 33 -13.81 16.67 15.86
C ALA A 33 -12.30 16.95 15.95
N HIS A 34 -11.70 16.82 17.14
CA HIS A 34 -10.27 17.03 17.36
C HIS A 34 -9.41 15.75 17.21
N ILE A 35 -10.02 14.60 16.91
CA ILE A 35 -9.33 13.29 16.90
C ILE A 35 -9.08 12.78 15.46
N HIS A 36 -9.69 13.39 14.43
CA HIS A 36 -9.52 12.95 13.04
C HIS A 36 -8.71 13.96 12.20
N PRO A 37 -7.53 13.58 11.67
CA PRO A 37 -6.67 14.47 10.90
C PRO A 37 -7.13 14.70 9.44
N TYR A 38 -8.14 13.97 8.96
CA TYR A 38 -8.55 13.96 7.56
C TYR A 38 -9.57 15.07 7.21
N ARG A 39 -9.18 16.35 7.34
CA ARG A 39 -9.95 17.47 6.76
C ARG A 39 -9.15 18.23 5.71
N TRP A 40 -9.60 18.09 4.47
CA TRP A 40 -9.19 18.97 3.37
C TRP A 40 -9.83 20.36 3.53
N PRO A 41 -9.10 21.46 3.28
CA PRO A 41 -9.72 22.76 3.13
C PRO A 41 -10.48 22.81 1.80
N SER A 42 -11.80 22.97 1.88
CA SER A 42 -12.64 23.16 0.71
C SER A 42 -12.40 24.53 0.09
N SER A 43 -12.12 24.53 -1.22
CA SER A 43 -12.00 25.68 -2.14
C SER A 43 -10.76 26.56 -2.03
N VAL A 44 -9.82 26.37 -2.97
CA VAL A 44 -8.94 27.44 -3.46
C VAL A 44 -9.31 27.71 -4.91
N SER A 45 -10.08 28.76 -5.14
CA SER A 45 -10.33 29.30 -6.47
C SER A 45 -9.09 30.06 -6.95
N ALA A 46 -8.23 29.41 -7.72
CA ALA A 46 -7.12 30.07 -8.40
C ALA A 46 -7.57 30.55 -9.80
N SER A 47 -7.73 31.86 -9.96
CA SER A 47 -7.92 32.51 -11.27
C SER A 47 -6.62 32.51 -12.08
N PRO A 48 -6.66 32.42 -13.42
CA PRO A 48 -5.44 32.37 -14.23
C PRO A 48 -4.92 33.80 -14.51
N ARG A 49 -3.69 34.13 -14.07
CA ARG A 49 -2.97 35.31 -14.59
C ARG A 49 -1.51 35.01 -14.87
N SER A 50 -1.09 35.60 -15.97
CA SER A 50 0.17 35.50 -16.70
C SER A 50 1.41 35.86 -15.88
N TRP A 51 2.51 35.18 -16.20
CA TRP A 51 3.85 35.41 -15.69
C TRP A 51 4.43 36.72 -16.23
N SER A 52 4.45 37.77 -15.40
CA SER A 52 5.41 38.88 -15.52
C SER A 52 5.47 39.69 -14.23
N GLY A 53 6.67 39.86 -13.67
CA GLY A 53 6.95 40.94 -12.73
C GLY A 53 7.06 40.52 -11.26
N THR A 54 8.30 40.56 -10.77
CA THR A 54 8.76 40.61 -9.38
C THR A 54 7.77 41.22 -8.38
N ALA A 55 7.23 40.38 -7.49
CA ALA A 55 6.65 40.81 -6.22
C ALA A 55 7.08 39.84 -5.12
N ALA A 56 7.78 40.38 -4.12
CA ALA A 56 8.20 39.68 -2.92
C ALA A 56 6.96 39.15 -2.15
N LEU A 57 6.58 37.90 -2.42
CA LEU A 57 5.54 37.19 -1.69
C LEU A 57 6.19 36.40 -0.57
N ARG A 58 5.86 36.80 0.67
CA ARG A 58 6.11 36.07 1.90
C ARG A 58 5.84 34.58 1.69
N ARG A 59 6.90 33.77 1.73
CA ARG A 59 6.79 32.32 1.80
C ARG A 59 5.95 31.99 3.04
N PRO A 60 4.82 31.29 2.93
CA PRO A 60 4.16 30.79 4.12
C PRO A 60 5.10 29.75 4.75
N ARG A 61 5.48 30.01 6.00
CA ARG A 61 6.47 29.25 6.76
C ARG A 61 5.82 27.94 7.24
N TRP A 62 5.64 26.99 6.34
CA TRP A 62 5.21 25.62 6.64
C TRP A 62 6.43 24.70 6.62
N TYR A 63 7.23 24.72 7.68
CA TYR A 63 8.34 23.78 7.85
C TYR A 63 8.44 23.19 9.27
N GLY A 64 7.39 23.34 10.11
CA GLY A 64 7.40 22.89 11.50
C GLY A 64 6.38 21.81 11.89
N SER A 65 5.49 21.42 10.97
CA SER A 65 4.28 20.62 11.26
C SER A 65 4.10 19.47 10.26
N CYS A 66 5.20 18.84 9.83
CA CYS A 66 5.13 17.67 8.94
C CYS A 66 5.56 16.40 9.67
N SER A 67 6.48 16.51 10.64
CA SER A 67 6.93 15.36 11.45
C SER A 67 5.91 14.93 12.50
N VAL A 68 5.21 15.86 13.15
CA VAL A 68 4.27 15.52 14.25
C VAL A 68 3.00 14.88 13.68
N GLU A 69 2.50 15.42 12.58
CA GLU A 69 1.33 14.94 11.86
C GLU A 69 1.59 13.56 11.26
N SER A 70 2.73 13.35 10.61
CA SER A 70 3.13 12.02 10.10
C SER A 70 3.30 11.01 11.25
N PHE A 71 3.88 11.44 12.38
CA PHE A 71 4.05 10.59 13.55
C PHE A 71 2.70 10.19 14.18
N ILE A 72 1.77 11.14 14.34
CA ILE A 72 0.41 10.88 14.81
C ILE A 72 -0.29 9.91 13.87
N GLN A 73 -0.17 10.10 12.56
CA GLN A 73 -0.77 9.19 11.57
C GLN A 73 -0.20 7.77 11.69
N ILE A 74 1.12 7.62 11.82
CA ILE A 74 1.75 6.31 12.07
C ILE A 74 1.16 5.67 13.33
N LEU A 75 1.02 6.42 14.44
CA LEU A 75 0.44 5.89 15.67
C LEU A 75 -1.02 5.45 15.49
N VAL A 76 -1.83 6.22 14.76
CA VAL A 76 -3.24 5.88 14.47
C VAL A 76 -3.31 4.58 13.65
N LEU A 77 -2.51 4.47 12.60
CA LEU A 77 -2.47 3.27 11.75
C LEU A 77 -2.04 2.03 12.54
N LEU A 78 -0.99 2.16 13.36
CA LEU A 78 -0.54 1.09 14.24
C LEU A 78 -1.59 0.73 15.29
N ALA A 79 -2.36 1.69 15.79
CA ALA A 79 -3.43 1.43 16.75
C ALA A 79 -4.59 0.64 16.11
N PHE A 80 -5.02 0.96 14.90
CA PHE A 80 -6.06 0.18 14.19
C PHE A 80 -5.59 -1.25 13.91
N MET A 81 -4.36 -1.40 13.43
CA MET A 81 -3.76 -2.72 13.21
C MET A 81 -3.65 -3.52 14.52
N ALA A 82 -3.20 -2.89 15.61
CA ALA A 82 -3.13 -3.53 16.92
C ALA A 82 -4.52 -3.90 17.47
N ALA A 83 -5.53 -3.05 17.26
CA ALA A 83 -6.90 -3.33 17.68
C ALA A 83 -7.49 -4.55 16.96
N GLY A 84 -7.20 -4.70 15.66
CA GLY A 84 -7.56 -5.89 14.90
C GLY A 84 -6.93 -7.16 15.47
N GLY A 85 -5.62 -7.10 15.77
CA GLY A 85 -4.92 -8.23 16.38
C GLY A 85 -5.43 -8.56 17.78
N LEU A 86 -5.73 -7.54 18.59
CA LEU A 86 -6.29 -7.70 19.93
C LEU A 86 -7.66 -8.39 19.90
N LEU A 87 -8.50 -8.10 18.90
CA LEU A 87 -9.81 -8.75 18.73
C LEU A 87 -9.68 -10.29 18.60
N HIS A 88 -8.63 -10.76 17.91
CA HIS A 88 -8.33 -12.18 17.83
C HIS A 88 -7.84 -12.75 19.16
N VAL A 89 -6.97 -12.02 19.88
CA VAL A 89 -6.46 -12.43 21.19
C VAL A 89 -7.59 -12.61 22.20
N VAL A 90 -8.60 -11.74 22.17
CA VAL A 90 -9.80 -11.86 23.02
C VAL A 90 -10.83 -12.88 22.50
N LYS A 91 -10.49 -13.67 21.47
CA LYS A 91 -11.31 -14.73 20.85
C LYS A 91 -12.65 -14.27 20.28
N LEU A 92 -12.79 -12.98 19.96
CA LEU A 92 -13.98 -12.40 19.33
C LEU A 92 -13.86 -12.31 17.80
N SER A 93 -12.79 -12.85 17.22
CA SER A 93 -12.57 -12.75 15.79
C SER A 93 -13.51 -13.62 14.97
N PRO A 94 -14.02 -13.14 13.82
CA PRO A 94 -14.69 -13.98 12.84
C PRO A 94 -13.75 -15.08 12.31
N PRO A 95 -14.29 -16.15 11.70
CA PRO A 95 -13.45 -17.20 11.12
C PRO A 95 -12.57 -16.65 9.98
N PRO A 96 -11.33 -17.18 9.76
CA PRO A 96 -10.38 -16.63 8.77
C PRO A 96 -10.95 -16.50 7.36
N LYS A 97 -11.78 -17.46 6.92
CA LYS A 97 -12.45 -17.40 5.60
C LYS A 97 -13.32 -16.15 5.42
N VAL A 98 -13.97 -15.69 6.49
CA VAL A 98 -14.80 -14.48 6.48
C VAL A 98 -13.92 -13.25 6.49
N THR A 99 -12.85 -13.23 7.29
CA THR A 99 -11.84 -12.17 7.27
C THR A 99 -11.28 -11.97 5.86
N ASP A 100 -10.84 -13.05 5.20
CA ASP A 100 -10.29 -13.00 3.84
C ASP A 100 -11.32 -12.53 2.80
N MET A 101 -12.58 -12.96 2.91
CA MET A 101 -13.66 -12.51 2.03
C MET A 101 -13.90 -11.00 2.20
N LEU A 102 -13.95 -10.52 3.43
CA LEU A 102 -14.15 -9.10 3.74
C LEU A 102 -12.98 -8.25 3.23
N ILE A 103 -11.73 -8.69 3.42
CA ILE A 103 -10.54 -8.03 2.86
C ILE A 103 -10.66 -7.90 1.34
N LYS A 104 -11.05 -8.98 0.63
CA LYS A 104 -11.23 -8.95 -0.83
C LYS A 104 -12.30 -7.95 -1.28
N VAL A 105 -13.45 -7.93 -0.59
CA VAL A 105 -14.54 -6.99 -0.91
C VAL A 105 -14.10 -5.55 -0.67
N VAL A 106 -13.48 -5.27 0.47
CA VAL A 106 -12.93 -3.95 0.81
C VAL A 106 -11.88 -3.53 -0.21
N LEU A 107 -11.00 -4.45 -0.63
CA LEU A 107 -9.99 -4.22 -1.63
C LEU A 107 -10.61 -3.84 -2.99
N TRP A 108 -11.62 -4.57 -3.45
CA TRP A 108 -12.32 -4.22 -4.70
C TRP A 108 -13.03 -2.87 -4.61
N ALA A 109 -13.63 -2.55 -3.47
CA ALA A 109 -14.23 -1.24 -3.24
C ALA A 109 -13.17 -0.12 -3.30
N LEU A 110 -12.02 -0.29 -2.64
CA LEU A 110 -10.91 0.66 -2.69
C LEU A 110 -10.37 0.84 -4.10
N LEU A 111 -10.14 -0.25 -4.83
CA LEU A 111 -9.68 -0.22 -6.21
C LEU A 111 -10.64 0.55 -7.12
N PHE A 112 -11.94 0.28 -6.96
CA PHE A 112 -12.96 0.98 -7.72
C PHE A 112 -12.97 2.48 -7.39
N VAL A 113 -12.91 2.84 -6.11
CA VAL A 113 -12.89 4.25 -5.65
C VAL A 113 -11.64 4.97 -6.16
N MET A 114 -10.47 4.33 -6.14
CA MET A 114 -9.25 4.91 -6.67
C MET A 114 -9.34 5.11 -8.20
N GLY A 115 -9.83 4.11 -8.93
CA GLY A 115 -10.10 4.25 -10.37
C GLY A 115 -11.07 5.40 -10.65
N PHE A 116 -12.18 5.45 -9.91
CA PHE A 116 -13.19 6.50 -10.00
C PHE A 116 -12.60 7.88 -9.77
N ARG A 117 -11.77 8.03 -8.73
CA ARG A 117 -11.07 9.28 -8.42
C ARG A 117 -10.16 9.72 -9.56
N LEU A 118 -9.34 8.81 -10.13
CA LEU A 118 -8.51 9.10 -11.29
C LEU A 118 -9.34 9.57 -12.49
N GLY A 119 -10.55 9.05 -12.66
CA GLY A 119 -11.47 9.39 -13.76
C GLY A 119 -12.33 10.63 -13.52
N ASN A 120 -12.61 11.00 -12.27
CA ASN A 120 -13.46 12.16 -11.95
C ASN A 120 -12.64 13.46 -11.84
N GLU A 121 -11.45 13.38 -11.21
CA GLU A 121 -10.62 14.56 -10.95
C GLU A 121 -9.94 15.08 -12.24
N ARG A 122 -10.16 16.36 -12.56
CA ARG A 122 -9.61 16.95 -13.80
C ARG A 122 -8.09 17.05 -13.77
N GLU A 123 -7.52 17.35 -12.61
CA GLU A 123 -6.07 17.46 -12.42
C GLU A 123 -5.38 16.09 -12.57
N LEU A 124 -5.94 15.03 -11.97
CA LEU A 124 -5.41 13.68 -12.13
C LEU A 124 -5.55 13.21 -13.58
N ARG A 125 -6.71 13.46 -14.20
CA ARG A 125 -6.96 13.12 -15.61
C ARG A 125 -5.99 13.79 -16.58
N SER A 126 -5.72 15.08 -16.42
CA SER A 126 -4.83 15.80 -17.32
C SER A 126 -3.37 15.36 -17.19
N ARG A 127 -2.99 14.77 -16.05
CA ARG A 127 -1.64 14.28 -15.75
C ARG A 127 -1.50 12.77 -15.81
N LEU A 128 -2.48 12.02 -16.33
CA LEU A 128 -2.44 10.55 -16.36
C LEU A 128 -1.18 9.99 -17.04
N GLY A 129 -0.70 10.63 -18.11
CA GLY A 129 0.53 10.21 -18.78
C GLY A 129 1.75 10.31 -17.86
N GLU A 130 1.86 11.40 -17.10
CA GLU A 130 2.95 11.62 -16.14
C GLU A 130 2.85 10.67 -14.95
N ILE A 131 1.65 10.50 -14.38
CA ILE A 131 1.38 9.58 -13.26
C ILE A 131 1.68 8.14 -13.68
N GLY A 132 1.26 7.73 -14.88
CA GLY A 132 1.51 6.41 -15.43
C GLY A 132 2.99 6.14 -15.69
N LEU A 133 3.71 7.12 -16.26
CA LEU A 133 5.15 7.00 -16.50
C LEU A 133 5.94 6.93 -15.18
N LEU A 134 5.60 7.78 -14.22
CA LEU A 134 6.19 7.74 -12.88
C LEU A 134 5.91 6.40 -12.18
N GLY A 135 4.66 5.92 -12.27
CA GLY A 135 4.25 4.63 -11.73
C GLY A 135 5.04 3.46 -12.33
N LEU A 136 5.06 3.36 -13.66
CA LEU A 136 5.78 2.28 -14.37
C LEU A 136 7.29 2.35 -14.14
N GLY A 137 7.89 3.54 -14.21
CA GLY A 137 9.31 3.74 -13.92
C GLY A 137 9.67 3.29 -12.51
N THR A 138 8.79 3.54 -11.54
CA THR A 138 8.96 3.10 -10.15
C THR A 138 8.85 1.60 -10.00
N ALA A 139 7.88 0.97 -10.67
CA ALA A 139 7.74 -0.48 -10.67
C ALA A 139 8.99 -1.17 -11.19
N VAL A 140 9.48 -0.71 -12.36
CA VAL A 140 10.69 -1.26 -13.01
C VAL A 140 11.92 -1.04 -12.12
N ALA A 141 12.16 0.17 -11.64
CA ALA A 141 13.32 0.48 -10.80
C ALA A 141 13.30 -0.29 -9.48
N SER A 142 12.13 -0.41 -8.84
CA SER A 142 11.96 -1.16 -7.59
C SER A 142 12.20 -2.65 -7.76
N LEU A 143 11.72 -3.24 -8.87
CA LEU A 143 11.94 -4.65 -9.19
C LEU A 143 13.41 -4.92 -9.52
N ALA A 144 14.02 -4.09 -10.37
CA ALA A 144 15.44 -4.22 -10.71
C ALA A 144 16.32 -4.09 -9.46
N GLY A 145 16.05 -3.09 -8.61
CA GLY A 145 16.75 -2.91 -7.35
C GLY A 145 16.55 -4.10 -6.40
N THR A 146 15.33 -4.65 -6.30
CA THR A 146 15.03 -5.85 -5.51
C THR A 146 15.83 -7.07 -5.99
N ILE A 147 15.78 -7.37 -7.29
CA ILE A 147 16.49 -8.53 -7.88
C ILE A 147 18.00 -8.41 -7.61
N LEU A 148 18.57 -7.24 -7.88
CA LEU A 148 19.99 -6.98 -7.66
C LEU A 148 20.36 -7.10 -6.17
N ALA A 149 19.58 -6.49 -5.27
CA ALA A 149 19.85 -6.53 -3.84
C ALA A 149 19.77 -7.95 -3.28
N VAL A 150 18.78 -8.76 -3.68
CA VAL A 150 18.68 -10.16 -3.28
C VAL A 150 19.88 -10.94 -3.81
N TRP A 151 20.26 -10.76 -5.08
CA TRP A 151 21.45 -11.42 -5.62
C TRP A 151 22.72 -11.03 -4.86
N VAL A 152 22.96 -9.74 -4.62
CA VAL A 152 24.13 -9.27 -3.88
C VAL A 152 24.13 -9.81 -2.45
N ALA A 153 22.99 -9.80 -1.78
CA ALA A 153 22.85 -10.31 -0.41
C ALA A 153 23.24 -11.79 -0.30
N TYR A 154 22.73 -12.64 -1.20
CA TYR A 154 23.12 -14.06 -1.25
C TYR A 154 24.58 -14.24 -1.68
N ALA A 155 25.10 -13.45 -2.63
CA ALA A 155 26.52 -13.51 -2.99
C ALA A 155 27.45 -13.22 -1.81
N LEU A 156 27.10 -12.20 -1.02
CA LEU A 156 27.85 -11.82 0.16
C LEU A 156 27.72 -12.87 1.26
N TYR A 157 26.52 -13.42 1.47
CA TYR A 157 26.29 -14.51 2.42
C TYR A 157 27.15 -15.73 2.09
N ASP A 158 27.15 -16.17 0.83
CA ASP A 158 27.96 -17.30 0.35
C ASP A 158 29.46 -17.04 0.57
N ALA A 159 29.95 -15.84 0.22
CA ALA A 159 31.35 -15.46 0.35
C ALA A 159 31.82 -15.30 1.81
N LEU A 160 30.94 -14.88 2.72
CA LEU A 160 31.25 -14.77 4.15
C LEU A 160 31.29 -16.13 4.82
N ARG A 161 30.40 -17.04 4.42
CA ARG A 161 30.41 -18.43 4.88
C ARG A 161 31.70 -19.14 4.46
N SER A 162 32.13 -18.96 3.21
CA SER A 162 33.37 -19.59 2.70
C SER A 162 34.66 -19.03 3.30
N ARG A 163 34.65 -17.82 3.88
CA ARG A 163 35.84 -17.18 4.51
C ARG A 163 36.05 -17.55 5.98
N LYS A 164 35.00 -17.88 6.73
CA LYS A 164 35.11 -18.10 8.18
C LYS A 164 35.80 -19.41 8.56
N PHE A 165 36.04 -20.32 7.62
CA PHE A 165 36.76 -21.56 7.89
C PHE A 165 37.72 -21.97 6.76
N PRO A 166 39.01 -21.58 6.83
CA PRO A 166 40.00 -21.93 5.81
C PRO A 166 40.70 -23.29 6.02
N GLY A 167 40.36 -24.07 7.06
CA GLY A 167 41.20 -25.20 7.49
C GLY A 167 40.53 -26.35 8.26
N ARG A 168 39.21 -26.51 8.20
CA ARG A 168 38.46 -27.54 8.94
C ARG A 168 37.59 -28.40 8.02
N GLY A 169 38.10 -28.73 6.83
CA GLY A 169 37.35 -29.36 5.73
C GLY A 169 36.61 -30.67 6.03
N GLY A 170 36.83 -31.31 7.19
CA GLY A 170 36.02 -32.45 7.66
C GLY A 170 34.89 -32.07 8.62
N VAL A 171 35.08 -31.08 9.50
CA VAL A 171 34.03 -30.63 10.43
C VAL A 171 33.13 -29.60 9.76
N ASP A 172 33.68 -28.75 8.89
CA ASP A 172 32.87 -27.87 8.05
C ASP A 172 32.11 -28.67 7.00
N ALA A 173 32.61 -29.80 6.51
CA ALA A 173 31.81 -30.70 5.68
C ALA A 173 30.70 -31.40 6.47
N VAL A 174 30.84 -31.57 7.79
CA VAL A 174 29.81 -32.14 8.67
C VAL A 174 28.85 -31.07 9.18
N VAL A 175 29.30 -29.83 9.37
CA VAL A 175 28.47 -28.66 9.71
C VAL A 175 27.79 -28.12 8.46
N ASP A 176 28.43 -28.16 7.29
CA ASP A 176 27.81 -28.00 5.99
C ASP A 176 26.91 -29.20 5.74
N ALA A 177 27.27 -30.46 5.98
CA ALA A 177 26.30 -31.56 5.87
C ALA A 177 25.21 -31.54 6.94
N ALA A 178 25.39 -30.87 8.09
CA ALA A 178 24.37 -30.74 9.15
C ALA A 178 23.50 -29.50 8.94
N MET A 179 24.05 -28.40 8.42
CA MET A 179 23.32 -27.23 7.94
C MET A 179 22.72 -27.48 6.56
N ASP A 180 23.25 -28.39 5.75
CA ASP A 180 22.68 -28.97 4.52
C ASP A 180 21.88 -30.24 4.86
N ALA A 181 21.82 -30.69 6.13
CA ALA A 181 20.81 -31.65 6.59
C ALA A 181 19.64 -30.92 7.26
N ASP A 182 19.88 -29.77 7.87
CA ASP A 182 18.84 -28.87 8.42
C ASP A 182 18.28 -27.93 7.34
N ALA A 183 19.11 -27.48 6.39
CA ALA A 183 18.72 -26.86 5.12
C ALA A 183 18.63 -27.87 3.96
N GLY A 184 18.81 -29.17 4.24
CA GLY A 184 18.59 -30.24 3.27
C GLY A 184 17.91 -31.47 3.85
N ARG A 185 16.81 -31.22 4.56
CA ARG A 185 15.57 -31.67 3.93
C ARG A 185 15.32 -30.79 2.73
N ASP A 186 15.70 -31.35 1.59
CA ASP A 186 15.63 -30.80 0.24
C ASP A 186 16.62 -29.67 -0.05
N GLY A 187 17.89 -30.07 -0.23
CA GLY A 187 18.80 -29.39 -1.15
C GLY A 187 18.15 -29.38 -2.54
N GLY A 188 17.28 -28.40 -2.75
CA GLY A 188 16.29 -28.36 -3.81
C GLY A 188 16.93 -28.47 -5.17
N ASN A 189 17.00 -29.71 -5.67
CA ASN A 189 16.36 -29.98 -6.95
C ASN A 189 14.91 -29.47 -6.79
N PHE A 190 14.72 -28.15 -6.92
CA PHE A 190 13.42 -27.57 -7.18
C PHE A 190 12.86 -28.46 -8.28
N PRO A 191 11.72 -29.15 -8.06
CA PRO A 191 11.16 -29.96 -9.13
C PRO A 191 11.16 -29.06 -10.36
N LYS A 192 11.82 -29.50 -11.46
CA LYS A 192 11.96 -28.71 -12.69
C LYS A 192 10.66 -27.94 -12.88
N PRO A 193 10.69 -26.60 -12.99
CA PRO A 193 9.51 -25.77 -12.85
C PRO A 193 8.37 -26.40 -13.64
N ARG A 194 7.35 -26.88 -12.93
CA ARG A 194 6.23 -27.58 -13.58
C ARG A 194 5.32 -26.61 -14.33
N ALA A 195 5.57 -25.31 -14.19
CA ALA A 195 4.75 -24.24 -14.74
C ALA A 195 5.34 -23.69 -16.03
N GLY A 196 4.68 -23.98 -17.15
CA GLY A 196 4.65 -23.05 -18.29
C GLY A 196 3.86 -21.79 -17.91
N LEU A 197 4.08 -20.69 -18.64
CA LEU A 197 3.34 -19.45 -18.49
C LEU A 197 1.86 -19.67 -18.86
N SER A 198 1.05 -20.19 -17.93
CA SER A 198 -0.37 -20.40 -18.15
C SER A 198 -1.12 -19.08 -18.04
N LEU A 199 -2.03 -18.82 -18.98
CA LEU A 199 -2.96 -17.67 -18.93
C LEU A 199 -3.76 -17.63 -17.61
N GLY A 200 -3.90 -18.76 -16.92
CA GLY A 200 -4.56 -18.84 -15.62
C GLY A 200 -3.94 -17.95 -14.54
N HIS A 201 -2.62 -17.71 -14.58
CA HIS A 201 -1.91 -16.91 -13.57
C HIS A 201 -2.23 -15.42 -13.66
N PHE A 202 -2.71 -14.93 -14.82
CA PHE A 202 -3.04 -13.53 -15.04
C PHE A 202 -4.47 -13.16 -14.64
N LYS A 203 -5.31 -14.14 -14.27
CA LYS A 203 -6.71 -13.89 -13.89
C LYS A 203 -6.83 -12.97 -12.68
N GLY A 204 -5.99 -13.16 -11.65
CA GLY A 204 -5.99 -12.33 -10.44
C GLY A 204 -5.69 -10.86 -10.76
N PRO A 205 -4.49 -10.54 -11.27
CA PRO A 205 -4.13 -9.18 -11.69
C PRO A 205 -5.11 -8.56 -12.70
N GLY A 206 -5.61 -9.37 -13.65
CA GLY A 206 -6.58 -8.93 -14.64
C GLY A 206 -7.91 -8.47 -14.04
N VAL A 207 -8.43 -9.17 -13.02
CA VAL A 207 -9.65 -8.76 -12.30
C VAL A 207 -9.42 -7.44 -11.57
N LEU A 208 -8.27 -7.27 -10.90
CA LEU A 208 -7.93 -6.06 -10.17
C LEU A 208 -7.85 -4.86 -11.12
N LEU A 209 -7.14 -5.02 -12.25
CA LEU A 209 -7.07 -4.00 -13.30
C LEU A 209 -8.46 -3.67 -13.87
N ALA A 210 -9.30 -4.68 -14.10
CA ALA A 210 -10.66 -4.47 -14.60
C ALA A 210 -11.52 -3.65 -13.64
N VAL A 211 -11.41 -3.88 -12.33
CA VAL A 211 -12.10 -3.08 -11.30
C VAL A 211 -11.65 -1.62 -11.33
N VAL A 212 -10.35 -1.37 -11.49
CA VAL A 212 -9.78 -0.02 -11.60
C VAL A 212 -10.26 0.69 -12.86
N VAL A 213 -10.25 0.00 -14.01
CA VAL A 213 -10.74 0.53 -15.29
C VAL A 213 -12.24 0.83 -15.22
N ALA A 214 -13.03 -0.05 -14.60
CA ALA A 214 -14.45 0.16 -14.40
C ALA A 214 -14.72 1.39 -13.50
N GLY A 215 -13.96 1.53 -12.41
CA GLY A 215 -13.97 2.72 -11.56
C GLY A 215 -13.66 3.98 -12.38
N PHE A 216 -12.57 3.97 -13.15
CA PHE A 216 -12.15 5.09 -14.00
C PHE A 216 -13.23 5.49 -15.00
N ALA A 217 -13.80 4.54 -15.74
CA ALA A 217 -14.87 4.80 -16.69
C ALA A 217 -16.11 5.40 -16.00
N ALA A 218 -16.50 4.87 -14.84
CA ALA A 218 -17.58 5.43 -14.04
C ALA A 218 -17.26 6.86 -13.56
N GLY A 219 -16.01 7.13 -13.18
CA GLY A 219 -15.54 8.45 -12.77
C GLY A 219 -15.59 9.48 -13.89
N VAL A 220 -15.28 9.06 -15.13
CA VAL A 220 -15.38 9.91 -16.32
C VAL A 220 -16.83 10.20 -16.68
N ALA A 221 -17.72 9.21 -16.58
CA ALA A 221 -19.13 9.31 -16.92
C ALA A 221 -19.97 10.06 -15.87
N ALA A 222 -19.56 10.03 -14.60
CA ALA A 222 -20.26 10.71 -13.53
C ALA A 222 -20.07 12.24 -13.61
N PRO A 223 -21.14 13.05 -13.52
CA PRO A 223 -20.99 14.50 -13.35
C PRO A 223 -20.18 14.76 -12.08
N GLY A 224 -19.34 15.81 -12.09
CA GLY A 224 -18.38 16.13 -11.02
C GLY A 224 -19.05 16.04 -9.66
N ALA A 225 -18.86 14.91 -8.98
CA ALA A 225 -19.74 14.54 -7.88
C ALA A 225 -19.23 15.22 -6.62
N ALA A 226 -20.14 15.84 -5.87
CA ALA A 226 -19.84 16.51 -4.59
C ALA A 226 -19.59 15.51 -3.44
N PHE A 227 -19.01 14.34 -3.73
CA PHE A 227 -18.64 13.36 -2.72
C PHE A 227 -17.24 13.67 -2.19
N ASP A 228 -17.09 13.68 -0.86
CA ASP A 228 -15.79 13.79 -0.22
C ASP A 228 -15.09 12.41 -0.28
N TYR A 229 -14.32 12.22 -1.36
CA TYR A 229 -13.59 10.98 -1.61
C TYR A 229 -12.58 10.67 -0.50
N GLY A 230 -11.93 11.70 0.06
CA GLY A 230 -10.90 11.56 1.09
C GLY A 230 -11.47 10.99 2.39
N LEU A 231 -12.68 11.42 2.76
CA LEU A 231 -13.33 10.91 3.96
C LEU A 231 -13.70 9.42 3.80
N VAL A 232 -14.17 9.01 2.62
CA VAL A 232 -14.48 7.60 2.33
C VAL A 232 -13.20 6.77 2.31
N THR A 233 -12.13 7.21 1.63
CA THR A 233 -10.88 6.46 1.57
C THR A 233 -10.23 6.28 2.94
N GLY A 234 -10.25 7.31 3.80
CA GLY A 234 -9.72 7.22 5.16
C GLY A 234 -10.41 6.17 6.02
N TRP A 235 -11.75 6.15 6.07
CA TRP A 235 -12.48 5.12 6.83
C TRP A 235 -12.27 3.71 6.29
N VAL A 236 -12.21 3.58 4.97
CA VAL A 236 -11.99 2.27 4.35
C VAL A 236 -10.56 1.80 4.57
N LEU A 237 -9.58 2.72 4.63
CA LEU A 237 -8.21 2.43 5.02
C LEU A 237 -8.11 1.94 6.46
N ASP A 238 -8.71 2.66 7.40
CA ASP A 238 -8.72 2.29 8.82
C ASP A 238 -9.37 0.90 9.03
N ALA A 239 -10.47 0.65 8.33
CA ALA A 239 -11.11 -0.67 8.31
C ALA A 239 -10.17 -1.74 7.73
N LEU A 240 -9.49 -1.46 6.61
CA LEU A 240 -8.54 -2.38 6.00
C LEU A 240 -7.39 -2.71 6.97
N LEU A 241 -6.78 -1.72 7.63
CA LEU A 241 -5.72 -1.95 8.62
C LEU A 241 -6.19 -2.77 9.81
N PHE A 242 -7.41 -2.52 10.28
CA PHE A 242 -8.01 -3.34 11.32
C PHE A 242 -8.15 -4.80 10.86
N MET A 243 -8.64 -5.05 9.64
CA MET A 243 -8.76 -6.42 9.10
C MET A 243 -7.41 -7.10 8.90
N ILE A 244 -6.39 -6.36 8.46
CA ILE A 244 -5.01 -6.84 8.32
C ILE A 244 -4.44 -7.24 9.67
N GLY A 245 -4.61 -6.40 10.70
CA GLY A 245 -4.19 -6.72 12.06
C GLY A 245 -4.83 -8.01 12.58
N LEU A 246 -6.11 -8.19 12.28
CA LEU A 246 -6.84 -9.42 12.58
C LEU A 246 -6.28 -10.63 11.79
N GLN A 247 -6.04 -10.49 10.49
CA GLN A 247 -5.48 -11.54 9.64
C GLN A 247 -4.08 -11.98 10.11
N PHE A 248 -3.23 -11.02 10.51
CA PHE A 248 -1.92 -11.32 11.09
C PHE A 248 -2.04 -12.12 12.38
N ALA A 249 -2.92 -11.74 13.29
CA ALA A 249 -3.12 -12.49 14.53
C ALA A 249 -3.68 -13.90 14.26
N GLN A 250 -4.56 -14.05 13.27
CA GLN A 250 -5.13 -15.33 12.85
C GLN A 250 -4.11 -16.26 12.17
N SER A 251 -3.08 -15.71 11.53
CA SER A 251 -2.06 -16.50 10.83
C SER A 251 -1.20 -17.37 11.76
N GLY A 252 -1.22 -17.11 13.07
CA GLY A 252 -0.43 -17.87 14.03
C GLY A 252 1.09 -17.74 13.84
N LEU A 253 1.55 -16.71 13.12
CA LEU A 253 2.97 -16.42 12.93
C LEU A 253 3.70 -16.34 14.27
N SER A 254 4.43 -17.40 14.61
CA SER A 254 5.43 -17.31 15.65
C SER A 254 6.58 -16.46 15.11
N LEU A 255 6.62 -15.18 15.50
CA LEU A 255 7.73 -14.28 15.17
C LEU A 255 9.07 -14.94 15.52
N LYS A 256 9.14 -15.73 16.60
CA LYS A 256 10.35 -16.49 16.96
C LYS A 256 10.72 -17.57 15.94
N ALA A 257 9.74 -18.30 15.39
CA ALA A 257 9.98 -19.29 14.34
C ALA A 257 10.33 -18.63 12.99
N ALA A 258 9.79 -17.44 12.75
CA ALA A 258 10.07 -16.63 11.56
C ALA A 258 11.53 -16.15 11.47
N PHE A 259 12.30 -16.15 12.57
CA PHE A 259 13.72 -15.75 12.59
C PHE A 259 14.70 -16.95 12.67
N VAL A 260 14.21 -18.19 12.55
CA VAL A 260 15.08 -19.39 12.65
C VAL A 260 15.89 -19.63 11.37
N ARG A 261 15.31 -19.36 10.20
CA ARG A 261 15.98 -19.47 8.91
C ARG A 261 16.63 -18.15 8.51
N ILE A 262 17.80 -18.19 7.89
CA ILE A 262 18.43 -16.97 7.39
C ILE A 262 17.62 -16.34 6.25
N ASP A 263 17.00 -17.16 5.40
CA ASP A 263 16.22 -16.72 4.23
C ASP A 263 15.03 -15.85 4.61
N THR A 264 14.36 -16.16 5.72
CA THR A 264 13.19 -15.42 6.23
C THR A 264 13.55 -14.02 6.71
N VAL A 265 14.83 -13.72 6.89
CA VAL A 265 15.35 -12.39 7.23
C VAL A 265 16.01 -11.73 6.02
N LEU A 266 16.84 -12.49 5.31
CA LEU A 266 17.67 -11.98 4.22
C LEU A 266 16.82 -11.52 3.04
N VAL A 267 15.80 -12.29 2.65
CA VAL A 267 14.92 -11.96 1.52
C VAL A 267 14.14 -10.67 1.77
N PRO A 268 13.37 -10.49 2.87
CA PRO A 268 12.66 -9.24 3.11
C PRO A 268 13.60 -8.06 3.31
N ALA A 269 14.76 -8.24 3.97
CA ALA A 269 15.72 -7.16 4.15
C ALA A 269 16.35 -6.70 2.81
N ALA A 270 16.74 -7.64 1.96
CA ALA A 270 17.26 -7.32 0.63
C ALA A 270 16.18 -6.70 -0.26
N THR A 271 14.94 -7.19 -0.18
CA THR A 271 13.80 -6.62 -0.92
C THR A 271 13.51 -5.20 -0.49
N LEU A 272 13.53 -4.92 0.82
CA LEU A 272 13.40 -3.59 1.40
C LEU A 272 14.47 -2.65 0.81
N VAL A 273 15.74 -3.00 0.98
CA VAL A 273 16.87 -2.16 0.52
C VAL A 273 16.83 -1.96 -0.99
N GLY A 274 16.62 -3.01 -1.76
CA GLY A 274 16.57 -2.96 -3.22
C GLY A 274 15.41 -2.13 -3.75
N THR A 275 14.22 -2.28 -3.17
CA THR A 275 13.04 -1.49 -3.54
C THR A 275 13.28 0.00 -3.28
N LEU A 276 13.78 0.34 -2.08
CA LEU A 276 14.04 1.73 -1.69
C LEU A 276 15.16 2.37 -2.53
N ALA A 277 16.20 1.60 -2.86
CA ALA A 277 17.24 2.05 -3.80
C ALA A 277 16.64 2.37 -5.19
N GLY A 278 15.71 1.54 -5.67
CA GLY A 278 14.93 1.82 -6.88
C GLY A 278 14.14 3.14 -6.77
N GLY A 279 13.51 3.39 -5.62
CA GLY A 279 12.83 4.66 -5.34
C GLY A 279 13.75 5.89 -5.37
N LEU A 280 14.99 5.77 -4.89
CA LEU A 280 15.98 6.85 -4.99
C LEU A 280 16.42 7.12 -6.43
N VAL A 281 16.57 6.07 -7.25
CA VAL A 281 16.84 6.23 -8.69
C VAL A 281 15.69 6.98 -9.36
N VAL A 282 14.45 6.61 -9.06
CA VAL A 282 13.26 7.33 -9.56
C VAL A 282 13.27 8.78 -9.11
N ALA A 283 13.59 9.06 -7.83
CA ALA A 283 13.69 10.43 -7.33
C ALA A 283 14.66 11.27 -8.15
N ALA A 284 15.84 10.72 -8.45
CA ALA A 284 16.84 11.40 -9.27
C ALA A 284 16.37 11.62 -10.71
N VAL A 285 15.78 10.59 -11.35
CA VAL A 285 15.34 10.64 -12.76
C VAL A 285 14.17 11.60 -12.95
N PHE A 286 13.18 11.57 -12.05
CA PHE A 286 11.97 12.38 -12.14
C PHE A 286 12.06 13.70 -11.35
N ARG A 287 13.24 14.02 -10.81
CA ARG A 287 13.52 15.23 -10.02
C ARG A 287 12.58 15.42 -8.81
N LEU A 288 12.25 14.32 -8.14
CA LEU A 288 11.52 14.32 -6.87
C LEU A 288 12.50 14.49 -5.71
N SER A 289 12.01 14.91 -4.55
CA SER A 289 12.79 14.79 -3.32
C SER A 289 13.03 13.31 -2.99
N ALA A 290 14.15 13.02 -2.33
CA ALA A 290 14.49 11.65 -1.94
C ALA A 290 13.38 11.00 -1.08
N GLY A 291 12.77 11.77 -0.17
CA GLY A 291 11.63 11.33 0.64
C GLY A 291 10.43 10.88 -0.20
N LYS A 292 10.04 11.66 -1.22
CA LYS A 292 8.95 11.30 -2.13
C LYS A 292 9.25 10.04 -2.94
N GLY A 293 10.47 9.87 -3.46
CA GLY A 293 10.83 8.65 -4.20
C GLY A 293 10.88 7.40 -3.31
N LEU A 294 11.37 7.54 -2.07
CA LEU A 294 11.34 6.48 -1.07
C LEU A 294 9.90 6.09 -0.73
N ALA A 295 9.04 7.07 -0.41
CA ALA A 295 7.63 6.84 -0.09
C ALA A 295 6.88 6.13 -1.24
N LEU A 296 7.13 6.56 -2.47
CA LEU A 296 6.54 5.99 -3.69
C LEU A 296 6.86 4.48 -3.85
N SER A 297 8.08 4.07 -3.50
CA SER A 297 8.55 2.67 -3.59
C SER A 297 8.25 1.83 -2.34
N ALA A 298 8.06 2.46 -1.18
CA ALA A 298 7.84 1.81 0.12
C ALA A 298 6.47 1.12 0.29
N GLY A 299 5.68 1.02 -0.78
CA GLY A 299 4.48 0.18 -0.82
C GLY A 299 4.79 -1.32 -0.99
N PHE A 300 5.96 -1.68 -1.49
CA PHE A 300 6.39 -3.07 -1.73
C PHE A 300 5.39 -3.96 -2.50
N GLY A 301 4.54 -3.40 -3.36
CA GLY A 301 3.46 -4.11 -4.05
C GLY A 301 2.06 -3.87 -3.45
N TRP A 302 1.97 -3.31 -2.24
CA TRP A 302 0.70 -2.99 -1.59
C TRP A 302 0.09 -1.68 -2.10
N TYR A 303 -0.51 -1.72 -3.27
CA TYR A 303 -1.04 -0.53 -3.95
C TYR A 303 -2.23 0.12 -3.22
N THR A 304 -3.12 -0.65 -2.58
CA THR A 304 -4.30 -0.10 -1.91
C THR A 304 -3.95 0.70 -0.67
N LEU A 305 -2.95 0.27 0.09
CA LEU A 305 -2.49 0.96 1.30
C LEU A 305 -1.60 2.17 0.94
N SER A 306 -0.55 1.94 0.17
CA SER A 306 0.46 2.97 -0.12
C SER A 306 -0.10 4.18 -0.88
N GLY A 307 -0.94 3.96 -1.90
CA GLY A 307 -1.50 5.05 -2.70
C GLY A 307 -2.49 5.93 -1.94
N VAL A 308 -3.28 5.34 -1.05
CA VAL A 308 -4.23 6.07 -0.20
C VAL A 308 -3.46 6.86 0.87
N LEU A 309 -2.47 6.26 1.54
CA LEU A 309 -1.66 6.93 2.56
C LEU A 309 -0.99 8.21 2.03
N ILE A 310 -0.32 8.13 0.88
CA ILE A 310 0.36 9.29 0.28
C ILE A 310 -0.66 10.35 -0.15
N SER A 311 -1.81 9.92 -0.65
CA SER A 311 -2.89 10.85 -1.00
C SER A 311 -3.42 11.60 0.22
N ASP A 312 -3.61 10.89 1.34
CA ASP A 312 -4.14 11.44 2.59
C ASP A 312 -3.11 12.34 3.31
N LEU A 313 -1.82 12.10 3.06
CA LEU A 313 -0.71 12.98 3.47
C LEU A 313 -0.61 14.29 2.64
N GLY A 314 -1.52 14.50 1.69
CA GLY A 314 -1.65 15.75 0.96
C GLY A 314 -1.15 15.73 -0.49
N ASP A 315 -0.68 14.58 -1.01
CA ASP A 315 -0.16 14.48 -2.38
C ASP A 315 -0.94 13.42 -3.20
N PRO A 316 -2.13 13.76 -3.72
CA PRO A 316 -2.98 12.82 -4.45
C PRO A 316 -2.41 12.39 -5.81
N VAL A 317 -1.56 13.22 -6.41
CA VAL A 317 -0.84 12.89 -7.66
C VAL A 317 0.20 11.81 -7.38
N LEU A 318 1.03 12.02 -6.36
CA LEU A 318 2.03 11.03 -5.94
C LEU A 318 1.38 9.75 -5.41
N GLY A 319 0.26 9.86 -4.70
CA GLY A 319 -0.51 8.70 -4.23
C GLY A 319 -1.10 7.88 -5.38
N SER A 320 -1.59 8.55 -6.44
CA SER A 320 -2.04 7.87 -7.66
C SER A 320 -0.87 7.18 -8.39
N ALA A 321 0.31 7.81 -8.41
CA ALA A 321 1.51 7.21 -9.00
C ALA A 321 2.00 6.00 -8.18
N ALA A 322 1.98 6.07 -6.85
CA ALA A 322 2.33 4.96 -5.96
C ALA A 322 1.36 3.79 -6.13
N PHE A 323 0.07 4.07 -6.25
CA PHE A 323 -0.95 3.08 -6.57
C PHE A 323 -0.62 2.35 -7.87
N LEU A 324 -0.39 3.08 -8.97
CA LEU A 324 -0.04 2.48 -10.25
C LEU A 324 1.31 1.75 -10.22
N ALA A 325 2.31 2.28 -9.50
CA ALA A 325 3.62 1.66 -9.35
C ALA A 325 3.52 0.29 -8.70
N ASN A 326 2.79 0.18 -7.60
CA ASN A 326 2.67 -1.06 -6.86
C ASN A 326 1.78 -2.08 -7.59
N MET A 327 0.74 -1.63 -8.30
CA MET A 327 -0.08 -2.50 -9.17
C MET A 327 0.73 -3.02 -10.38
N ALA A 328 1.53 -2.17 -11.01
CA ALA A 328 2.42 -2.56 -12.10
C ALA A 328 3.53 -3.51 -11.61
N ARG A 329 4.12 -3.25 -10.44
CA ARG A 329 5.09 -4.15 -9.80
C ARG A 329 4.51 -5.54 -9.60
N GLU A 330 3.31 -5.65 -9.02
CA GLU A 330 2.63 -6.95 -8.83
C GLU A 330 2.40 -7.66 -10.17
N SER A 331 1.87 -6.94 -11.16
CA SER A 331 1.61 -7.49 -12.50
C SER A 331 2.89 -8.02 -13.16
N MET A 332 4.00 -7.29 -13.03
CA MET A 332 5.31 -7.72 -13.51
C MET A 332 5.87 -8.89 -12.69
N ALA A 333 5.59 -8.97 -11.39
CA ALA A 333 6.03 -10.08 -10.53
C ALA A 333 5.47 -11.43 -11.02
N PHE A 334 4.23 -11.49 -11.49
CA PHE A 334 3.67 -12.72 -12.09
C PHE A 334 4.43 -13.22 -13.32
N ILE A 335 5.09 -12.32 -14.05
CA ILE A 335 5.94 -12.65 -15.19
C ILE A 335 7.35 -13.03 -14.70
N LEU A 336 7.89 -12.28 -13.75
CA LEU A 336 9.26 -12.44 -13.26
C LEU A 336 9.45 -13.66 -12.35
N ILE A 337 8.45 -14.04 -11.54
CA ILE A 337 8.56 -15.16 -10.60
C ILE A 337 8.92 -16.47 -11.31
N PRO A 338 8.19 -16.92 -12.37
CA PRO A 338 8.56 -18.11 -13.11
C PRO A 338 9.96 -18.04 -13.73
N VAL A 339 10.35 -16.86 -14.24
CA VAL A 339 11.65 -16.66 -14.89
C VAL A 339 12.79 -16.73 -13.85
N LEU A 340 12.63 -16.05 -12.71
CA LEU A 340 13.63 -16.00 -11.65
C LEU A 340 13.74 -17.33 -10.91
N ALA A 341 12.66 -18.11 -10.83
CA ALA A 341 12.69 -19.47 -10.29
C ALA A 341 13.61 -20.41 -11.07
N MET A 342 13.87 -20.13 -12.35
CA MET A 342 14.79 -20.91 -13.20
C MET A 342 16.26 -20.48 -13.04
N THR A 343 16.55 -19.44 -12.25
CA THR A 343 17.92 -18.93 -12.06
C THR A 343 18.61 -19.64 -10.90
N ARG A 344 19.93 -19.42 -10.75
CA ARG A 344 20.70 -19.92 -9.60
C ARG A 344 20.29 -19.32 -8.25
N ARG A 345 19.46 -18.28 -8.23
CA ARG A 345 19.02 -17.57 -7.01
C ARG A 345 17.50 -17.40 -7.00
N PRO A 346 16.75 -18.49 -6.77
CA PRO A 346 15.29 -18.49 -6.89
C PRO A 346 14.61 -17.61 -5.85
N TYR A 347 15.25 -17.32 -4.70
CA TYR A 347 14.71 -16.41 -3.69
C TYR A 347 14.49 -14.97 -4.18
N ALA A 348 15.09 -14.55 -5.30
CA ALA A 348 14.76 -13.28 -5.96
C ALA A 348 13.31 -13.26 -6.48
N ALA A 349 12.73 -14.42 -6.79
CA ALA A 349 11.32 -14.55 -7.16
C ALA A 349 10.40 -14.14 -6.00
N ILE A 350 10.72 -14.58 -4.78
CA ILE A 350 9.98 -14.18 -3.56
C ILE A 350 10.08 -12.66 -3.36
N GLY A 351 11.27 -12.08 -3.50
CA GLY A 351 11.46 -10.63 -3.36
C GLY A 351 10.65 -9.80 -4.38
N CYS A 352 10.50 -10.29 -5.61
CA CYS A 352 9.69 -9.63 -6.63
C CYS A 352 8.21 -9.50 -6.20
N GLY A 353 7.67 -10.52 -5.53
CA GLY A 353 6.34 -10.46 -4.92
C GLY A 353 6.21 -9.40 -3.84
N GLY A 354 7.29 -9.09 -3.11
CA GLY A 354 7.25 -8.06 -2.07
C GLY A 354 6.17 -8.37 -1.00
N ALA A 355 5.33 -7.40 -0.67
CA ALA A 355 4.19 -7.56 0.24
C ALA A 355 3.22 -8.65 -0.24
N THR A 356 3.02 -8.78 -1.55
CA THR A 356 2.06 -9.72 -2.15
C THR A 356 2.55 -11.17 -2.12
N ALA A 357 3.78 -11.41 -1.64
CA ALA A 357 4.38 -12.73 -1.50
C ALA A 357 3.66 -13.63 -0.48
N MET A 358 2.86 -13.05 0.41
CA MET A 358 2.11 -13.80 1.43
C MET A 358 0.74 -14.30 0.97
N ASP A 359 0.17 -13.73 -0.09
CA ASP A 359 -1.22 -14.00 -0.48
C ASP A 359 -1.42 -14.07 -2.01
N VAL A 360 -1.21 -12.98 -2.74
CA VAL A 360 -1.55 -12.89 -4.17
C VAL A 360 -0.55 -13.66 -5.03
N THR A 361 0.74 -13.49 -4.75
CA THR A 361 1.81 -14.18 -5.48
C THR A 361 2.26 -15.48 -4.81
N LEU A 362 1.70 -15.82 -3.65
CA LEU A 362 2.05 -17.06 -2.95
C LEU A 362 1.79 -18.33 -3.79
N PRO A 363 0.65 -18.50 -4.49
CA PRO A 363 0.40 -19.72 -5.25
C PRO A 363 1.40 -19.91 -6.40
N ILE A 364 1.83 -18.84 -7.06
CA ILE A 364 2.81 -18.93 -8.15
C ILE A 364 4.23 -19.18 -7.61
N VAL A 365 4.56 -18.63 -6.43
CA VAL A 365 5.80 -18.97 -5.72
C VAL A 365 5.82 -20.45 -5.33
N GLU A 366 4.76 -20.96 -4.72
CA GLU A 366 4.64 -22.39 -4.34
C GLU A 366 4.73 -23.31 -5.56
N GLN A 367 4.10 -22.94 -6.68
CA GLN A 367 4.17 -23.73 -7.91
C GLN A 367 5.57 -23.76 -8.54
N CYS A 368 6.31 -22.65 -8.45
CA CYS A 368 7.61 -22.52 -9.10
C CYS A 368 8.78 -22.97 -8.21
N LEU A 369 8.70 -22.69 -6.90
CA LEU A 369 9.75 -22.97 -5.92
C LEU A 369 9.38 -24.13 -4.97
N GLY A 370 8.17 -24.67 -5.04
CA GLY A 370 7.71 -25.77 -4.19
C GLY A 370 7.19 -25.32 -2.81
N PRO A 371 6.56 -26.25 -2.06
CA PRO A 371 5.96 -25.96 -0.74
C PRO A 371 6.96 -25.46 0.30
N GLU A 372 8.24 -25.85 0.21
CA GLU A 372 9.30 -25.44 1.16
C GLU A 372 9.61 -23.93 1.11
N ALA A 373 9.24 -23.26 0.02
CA ALA A 373 9.38 -21.80 -0.13
C ALA A 373 8.20 -21.03 0.49
N VAL A 374 7.08 -21.69 0.79
CA VAL A 374 5.86 -21.06 1.32
C VAL A 374 6.12 -20.32 2.64
N PRO A 375 6.81 -20.90 3.65
CA PRO A 375 7.09 -20.18 4.89
C PRO A 375 7.94 -18.91 4.68
N VAL A 376 8.96 -18.99 3.81
CA VAL A 376 9.82 -17.84 3.50
C VAL A 376 9.03 -16.75 2.76
N SER A 377 8.21 -17.14 1.79
CA SER A 377 7.36 -16.23 1.02
C SER A 377 6.35 -15.51 1.90
N PHE A 378 5.66 -16.29 2.73
CA PHE A 378 4.68 -15.78 3.68
C PHE A 378 5.30 -14.82 4.69
N THR A 379 6.40 -15.21 5.34
CA THR A 379 7.12 -14.34 6.28
C THR A 379 7.67 -13.08 5.62
N SER A 380 8.24 -13.19 4.41
CA SER A 380 8.74 -12.03 3.67
C SER A 380 7.63 -11.03 3.35
N GLY A 381 6.50 -11.51 2.80
CA GLY A 381 5.34 -10.66 2.52
C GLY A 381 4.76 -10.02 3.78
N ALA A 382 4.67 -10.78 4.87
CA ALA A 382 4.23 -10.29 6.17
C ALA A 382 5.10 -9.15 6.71
N ILE A 383 6.44 -9.33 6.73
CA ILE A 383 7.38 -8.32 7.21
C ILE A 383 7.27 -7.04 6.38
N LEU A 384 7.29 -7.15 5.06
CA LEU A 384 7.21 -5.98 4.17
C LEU A 384 5.87 -5.26 4.33
N SER A 385 4.77 -5.99 4.50
CA SER A 385 3.43 -5.46 4.74
C SER A 385 3.34 -4.66 6.04
N LEU A 386 3.92 -5.17 7.13
CA LEU A 386 3.99 -4.45 8.41
C LEU A 386 4.82 -3.17 8.33
N LEU A 387 5.80 -3.11 7.42
CA LEU A 387 6.63 -1.93 7.22
C LEU A 387 5.94 -0.81 6.43
N VAL A 388 5.00 -1.12 5.53
CA VAL A 388 4.31 -0.11 4.69
C VAL A 388 3.69 1.04 5.49
N PRO A 389 2.82 0.82 6.50
CA PRO A 389 2.16 1.91 7.23
C PRO A 389 3.11 2.76 8.06
N VAL A 390 4.35 2.30 8.28
CA VAL A 390 5.40 3.04 8.99
C VAL A 390 6.30 3.79 8.01
N LEU A 391 6.81 3.10 6.99
CA LEU A 391 7.80 3.64 6.07
C LEU A 391 7.22 4.67 5.12
N VAL A 392 5.99 4.48 4.63
CA VAL A 392 5.37 5.43 3.69
C VAL A 392 5.22 6.83 4.30
N PRO A 393 4.57 7.02 5.46
CA PRO A 393 4.48 8.35 6.08
C PRO A 393 5.83 8.88 6.55
N LEU A 394 6.71 8.01 7.05
CA LEU A 394 8.04 8.40 7.50
C LEU A 394 8.85 9.02 6.35
N PHE A 395 8.95 8.33 5.21
CA PHE A 395 9.71 8.82 4.06
C PHE A 395 9.05 10.02 3.40
N TYR A 396 7.72 10.05 3.33
CA TYR A 396 7.01 11.21 2.81
C TYR A 396 7.29 12.45 3.66
N GLY A 397 7.30 12.34 4.99
CA GLY A 397 7.62 13.45 5.88
C GLY A 397 9.09 13.94 5.82
N LEU A 398 9.99 13.17 5.20
CA LEU A 398 11.40 13.55 5.03
C LEU A 398 11.68 14.38 3.76
N GLY A 399 10.72 14.52 2.85
CA GLY A 399 10.94 15.19 1.56
C GLY A 399 9.74 15.99 1.07
#